data_AF-A0A0R3SK62-F1
#
_entry.id   AF-A0A0R3SK62-F1
#
_cell.length_a   1.000
_cell.length_b   1.000
_cell.length_c   1.000
_cell.angle_alpha   90.00
_cell.angle_beta   90.00
_cell.angle_gamma   90.00
#
_symmetry.space_group_name_H-M   'P 1'
#
loop_
_entity.id
_entity.type
_entity.pdbx_description
1 polymer ?
#
loop_
_entity_poly.entity_id
_entity_poly.type
_entity_poly.pdbx_seq_one_letter_code
_entity_poly.pdbx_strand_id
1 'polypeptide(L)'
;MPRGSNMKIKYRTRDLDQIYEDKQPENINRRIEEATKIDEDKPALGQNYCLPCDKYFCEEKALQAHLKQKPHKRRLKALETEPHSQQIADWAAGVGPRKRKREETPTRSDKIVLEDPQHSTVRVGPRKGREMHPLDLEQMDTVHEEQSYLAVD
;
A
#
# COMPACT_ATOMS: atom_id res chain seq x y z
N MET A 1 17.93 -8.79 -15.05
CA MET A 1 17.03 -9.97 -15.12
C MET A 1 17.51 -11.01 -14.11
N PRO A 2 16.61 -11.76 -13.45
CA PRO A 2 17.02 -12.85 -12.56
C PRO A 2 17.91 -13.84 -13.32
N ARG A 3 18.94 -14.37 -12.67
CA ARG A 3 19.79 -15.41 -13.26
C ARG A 3 18.89 -16.58 -13.67
N GLY A 4 19.11 -17.13 -14.87
CA GLY A 4 18.25 -18.19 -15.44
C GLY A 4 18.10 -19.42 -14.53
N SER A 5 19.04 -19.65 -13.60
CA SER A 5 18.94 -20.68 -12.57
C SER A 5 17.70 -20.54 -11.69
N ASN A 6 17.28 -19.32 -11.33
CA ASN A 6 16.19 -19.06 -10.39
C ASN A 6 14.81 -18.98 -11.07
N MET A 7 14.77 -19.06 -12.40
CA MET A 7 13.53 -19.09 -13.19
C MET A 7 13.09 -20.52 -13.53
N LYS A 8 13.87 -21.53 -13.11
CA LYS A 8 13.55 -22.94 -13.34
C LYS A 8 12.31 -23.35 -12.54
N ILE A 9 11.51 -24.24 -13.11
CA ILE A 9 10.25 -24.74 -12.52
C ILE A 9 10.44 -25.24 -11.08
N LYS A 10 11.56 -25.93 -10.80
CA LYS A 10 11.89 -26.43 -9.45
C LYS A 10 12.10 -25.36 -8.37
N TYR A 11 12.31 -24.10 -8.74
CA TYR A 11 12.49 -22.99 -7.80
C TYR A 11 11.36 -21.95 -7.91
N ARG A 12 10.25 -22.32 -8.56
CA ARG A 12 9.14 -21.41 -8.78
C ARG A 12 8.48 -21.09 -7.43
N THR A 13 8.39 -19.80 -7.13
CA THR A 13 7.64 -19.29 -6.00
C THR A 13 6.16 -19.16 -6.35
N ARG A 14 5.33 -19.02 -5.34
CA ARG A 14 3.90 -18.79 -5.52
C ARG A 14 3.60 -17.49 -6.28
N ASP A 15 2.62 -17.57 -7.17
CA ASP A 15 2.27 -16.48 -8.08
C ASP A 15 1.42 -15.39 -7.39
N LEU A 16 1.33 -14.21 -8.01
CA LEU A 16 0.69 -13.03 -7.41
C LEU A 16 -0.83 -13.17 -7.30
N ASP A 17 -1.46 -13.76 -8.32
CA ASP A 17 -2.88 -14.08 -8.39
C ASP A 17 -3.31 -15.06 -7.30
N GLN A 18 -2.53 -16.12 -7.09
CA GLN A 18 -2.79 -17.10 -6.02
C GLN A 18 -2.73 -16.45 -4.63
N ILE A 19 -1.76 -15.57 -4.38
CA ILE A 19 -1.66 -14.86 -3.10
C ILE A 19 -2.79 -13.83 -2.94
N TYR A 20 -3.26 -13.24 -4.04
CA TYR A 20 -4.38 -12.29 -4.00
C TYR A 20 -5.69 -12.97 -3.58
N GLU A 21 -5.91 -14.21 -4.03
CA GLU A 21 -7.04 -15.05 -3.60
C GLU A 21 -6.93 -15.46 -2.12
N ASP A 22 -5.75 -15.84 -1.66
CA ASP A 22 -5.49 -16.19 -0.27
C ASP A 22 -5.64 -15.00 0.68
N LYS A 23 -5.35 -13.77 0.20
CA LYS A 23 -5.51 -12.53 0.96
C LYS A 23 -6.98 -12.12 1.15
N GLN A 24 -7.93 -12.78 0.50
CA GLN A 24 -9.34 -12.49 0.71
C GLN A 24 -9.77 -12.90 2.13
N PRO A 25 -10.66 -12.13 2.80
CA PRO A 25 -11.04 -12.38 4.19
C PRO A 25 -11.60 -13.80 4.42
N GLU A 26 -12.22 -14.38 3.39
CA GLU A 26 -12.74 -15.74 3.39
C GLU A 26 -11.63 -16.81 3.47
N ASN A 27 -10.49 -16.56 2.84
CA ASN A 27 -9.40 -17.54 2.69
C ASN A 27 -8.24 -17.30 3.66
N ILE A 28 -8.08 -16.10 4.21
CA ILE A 28 -6.94 -15.74 5.07
C ILE A 28 -6.79 -16.72 6.24
N ASN A 29 -7.87 -16.97 6.98
CA ASN A 29 -7.81 -17.82 8.18
C ASN A 29 -7.41 -19.25 7.82
N ARG A 30 -8.07 -19.84 6.81
CA ARG A 30 -7.73 -21.16 6.28
C ARG A 30 -6.25 -21.22 5.89
N ARG A 31 -5.76 -20.21 5.17
CA ARG A 31 -4.38 -20.20 4.69
C ARG A 31 -3.36 -20.07 5.82
N ILE A 32 -3.64 -19.23 6.81
CA ILE A 32 -2.78 -19.09 7.99
C ILE A 32 -2.75 -20.41 8.76
N GLU A 33 -3.90 -21.01 9.04
CA GLU A 33 -4.01 -22.29 9.75
C GLU A 33 -3.23 -23.42 9.06
N GLU A 34 -3.37 -23.53 7.73
CA GLU A 34 -2.61 -24.49 6.92
C GLU A 34 -1.10 -24.25 7.00
N ALA A 35 -0.68 -22.98 6.98
CA ALA A 35 0.72 -22.61 6.96
C ALA A 35 1.38 -22.76 8.35
N THR A 36 0.66 -22.47 9.43
CA THR A 36 1.15 -22.54 10.83
C THR A 36 0.96 -23.91 11.47
N LYS A 37 0.38 -24.87 10.75
CA LYS A 37 0.36 -26.26 11.18
C LYS A 37 1.80 -26.74 11.44
N ILE A 38 2.00 -27.35 12.60
CA ILE A 38 3.30 -27.87 13.04
C ILE A 38 3.82 -28.85 11.99
N ASP A 39 4.97 -28.51 11.42
CA ASP A 39 5.60 -29.22 10.31
C ASP A 39 7.12 -29.19 10.50
N GLU A 40 7.74 -30.36 10.64
CA GLU A 40 9.17 -30.53 10.93
C GLU A 40 10.07 -30.11 9.76
N ASP A 41 9.55 -30.14 8.54
CA ASP A 41 10.31 -29.78 7.33
C ASP A 41 10.45 -28.26 7.14
N LYS A 42 9.65 -27.47 7.88
CA LYS A 42 9.61 -26.01 7.78
C LYS A 42 10.43 -25.35 8.88
N PRO A 43 11.06 -24.19 8.62
CA PRO A 43 11.77 -23.47 9.66
C PRO A 43 10.78 -23.01 10.74
N ALA A 44 11.23 -23.05 12.00
CA ALA A 44 10.42 -22.76 13.18
C ALA A 44 9.09 -23.54 13.24
N LEU A 45 9.06 -24.77 12.74
CA LEU A 45 7.87 -25.62 12.73
C LEU A 45 6.65 -24.95 12.06
N GLY A 46 6.89 -24.06 11.09
CA GLY A 46 5.85 -23.32 10.38
C GLY A 46 5.25 -22.12 11.12
N GLN A 47 5.65 -21.84 12.37
CA GLN A 47 5.02 -20.82 13.21
C GLN A 47 5.23 -19.38 12.69
N ASN A 48 6.43 -19.06 12.21
CA ASN A 48 6.78 -17.72 11.77
C ASN A 48 6.58 -17.55 10.26
N TYR A 49 5.34 -17.29 9.82
CA TYR A 49 4.96 -17.21 8.41
C TYR A 49 4.54 -15.81 7.96
N CYS A 50 4.90 -15.44 6.73
CA CYS A 50 4.44 -14.21 6.07
C CYS A 50 3.59 -14.53 4.83
N LEU A 51 2.28 -14.28 4.91
CA LEU A 51 1.32 -14.57 3.84
C LEU A 51 1.61 -13.84 2.52
N PRO A 52 1.85 -12.51 2.46
CA PRO A 52 2.10 -11.80 1.20
C PRO A 52 3.32 -12.30 0.42
N CYS A 53 4.33 -12.79 1.15
CA CYS A 53 5.62 -13.19 0.59
C CYS A 53 5.80 -14.71 0.47
N ASP A 54 4.86 -15.49 1.01
CA ASP A 54 4.91 -16.96 1.11
C ASP A 54 6.27 -17.47 1.61
N LYS A 55 6.71 -16.92 2.74
CA LYS A 55 8.03 -17.21 3.34
C LYS A 55 7.88 -17.55 4.81
N TYR A 56 8.66 -18.55 5.22
CA TYR A 56 8.82 -18.95 6.60
C TYR A 56 10.15 -18.41 7.16
N PHE A 57 10.17 -18.10 8.45
CA PHE A 57 11.32 -17.56 9.16
C PHE A 57 11.66 -18.42 10.38
N CYS A 58 12.90 -18.35 10.85
CA CYS A 58 13.34 -19.11 12.02
C CYS A 58 12.89 -18.47 13.35
N GLU A 59 12.78 -17.13 13.40
CA GLU A 59 12.46 -16.37 14.61
C GLU A 59 11.42 -15.29 14.35
N GLU A 60 10.69 -14.89 15.39
CA GLU A 60 9.73 -13.77 15.35
C GLU A 60 10.41 -12.44 15.02
N LYS A 61 11.63 -12.20 15.54
CA LYS A 61 12.42 -11.00 15.25
C LYS A 61 12.73 -10.88 13.76
N ALA A 62 13.02 -12.00 13.10
CA ALA A 62 13.28 -12.05 11.67
C ALA A 62 12.01 -11.73 10.86
N LEU A 63 10.84 -12.23 11.29
CA LEU A 63 9.56 -11.88 10.70
C LEU A 63 9.27 -10.37 10.83
N GLN A 64 9.42 -9.81 12.04
CA GLN A 64 9.24 -8.37 12.27
C GLN A 64 10.19 -7.51 11.44
N ALA A 65 11.46 -7.93 11.31
CA ALA A 65 12.42 -7.26 10.44
C ALA A 65 11.98 -7.34 8.97
N HIS A 66 11.51 -8.51 8.51
CA HIS A 66 11.01 -8.71 7.15
C HIS A 66 9.85 -7.76 6.80
N LEU A 67 8.87 -7.60 7.69
CA LEU A 67 7.72 -6.71 7.48
C LEU A 67 8.14 -5.25 7.24
N LYS A 68 9.24 -4.80 7.85
CA LYS A 68 9.77 -3.43 7.71
C LYS A 68 10.55 -3.22 6.40
N GLN A 69 11.04 -4.31 5.78
CA GLN A 69 11.91 -4.25 4.61
C GLN A 69 11.19 -3.81 3.33
N LYS A 70 11.95 -3.16 2.44
CA LYS A 70 11.48 -2.71 1.12
C LYS A 70 10.86 -3.83 0.24
N PRO A 71 11.42 -5.04 0.12
CA PRO A 71 10.80 -6.13 -0.65
C PRO A 71 9.37 -6.44 -0.21
N HIS A 72 9.13 -6.55 1.09
CA HIS A 72 7.79 -6.81 1.63
C HIS A 72 6.82 -5.69 1.25
N LYS A 73 7.21 -4.43 1.49
CA LYS A 73 6.40 -3.25 1.12
C LYS A 73 6.11 -3.18 -0.38
N ARG A 74 7.05 -3.57 -1.24
CA ARG A 74 6.82 -3.66 -2.69
C ARG A 74 5.81 -4.76 -3.03
N ARG A 75 5.84 -5.89 -2.33
CA ARG A 75 4.89 -6.99 -2.51
C ARG A 75 3.47 -6.57 -2.11
N LEU A 76 3.32 -5.86 -0.99
CA LEU A 76 2.03 -5.32 -0.57
C LEU A 76 1.42 -4.38 -1.62
N LYS A 77 2.23 -3.47 -2.18
CA LYS A 77 1.80 -2.59 -3.27
C LYS A 77 1.37 -3.35 -4.53
N ALA A 78 2.05 -4.45 -4.85
CA ALA A 78 1.67 -5.28 -6.00
C ALA A 78 0.36 -6.06 -5.78
N LEU A 79 0.01 -6.36 -4.52
CA LEU A 79 -1.23 -7.04 -4.14
C LEU A 79 -2.42 -6.08 -3.96
N GLU A 80 -2.19 -4.76 -4.02
CA GLU A 80 -3.23 -3.75 -3.98
C GLU A 80 -3.98 -3.63 -5.31
N THR A 81 -3.26 -3.86 -6.41
CA THR A 81 -3.82 -3.90 -7.77
C THR A 81 -4.43 -5.26 -8.09
N GLU A 82 -5.52 -5.29 -8.86
CA GLU A 82 -6.11 -6.53 -9.40
C GLU A 82 -5.03 -7.32 -10.18
N PRO A 83 -4.82 -8.61 -9.88
CA PRO A 83 -3.83 -9.41 -10.57
C PRO A 83 -4.22 -9.63 -12.04
N HIS A 84 -3.22 -9.74 -12.90
CA HIS A 84 -3.43 -10.01 -14.31
C HIS A 84 -3.96 -11.45 -14.50
N SER A 85 -5.10 -11.59 -15.16
CA SER A 85 -5.73 -12.89 -15.46
C SER A 85 -5.76 -13.17 -16.97
N GLN A 86 -5.94 -14.44 -17.34
CA GLN A 86 -6.04 -14.84 -18.75
C GLN A 86 -7.17 -14.11 -19.48
N GLN A 87 -8.29 -13.87 -18.80
CA GLN A 87 -9.43 -13.15 -19.37
C GLN A 87 -9.06 -11.71 -19.76
N ILE A 88 -8.19 -11.04 -18.98
CA ILE A 88 -7.70 -9.70 -19.30
C ILE A 88 -6.80 -9.76 -20.54
N ALA A 89 -5.97 -10.80 -20.67
CA ALA A 89 -5.11 -11.00 -21.84
C ALA A 89 -5.92 -11.25 -23.11
N ASP A 90 -6.92 -12.16 -23.05
CA ASP A 90 -7.78 -12.48 -24.18
C ASP A 90 -8.56 -11.23 -24.62
N TRP A 91 -9.10 -10.47 -23.65
CA TRP A 91 -9.79 -9.21 -23.93
C TRP A 91 -8.87 -8.18 -24.59
N ALA A 92 -7.63 -8.03 -24.13
CA ALA A 92 -6.64 -7.14 -24.73
C ALA A 92 -6.23 -7.59 -26.14
N ALA A 93 -6.23 -8.90 -26.40
CA ALA A 93 -6.01 -9.48 -27.73
C ALA A 93 -7.25 -9.37 -28.65
N GLY A 94 -8.40 -8.91 -28.14
CA GLY A 94 -9.66 -8.81 -28.88
C GLY A 94 -10.40 -10.13 -29.01
N VAL A 95 -10.01 -11.15 -28.23
CA VAL A 95 -10.62 -12.49 -28.22
C VAL A 95 -11.47 -12.61 -26.94
N GLY A 96 -12.77 -12.85 -27.08
CA GLY A 96 -13.66 -13.09 -25.93
C GLY A 96 -14.64 -11.95 -25.59
N PRO A 97 -15.56 -12.19 -24.63
CA PRO A 97 -16.63 -11.25 -24.30
C PRO A 97 -16.04 -9.97 -23.69
N ARG A 98 -16.38 -8.80 -24.26
CA ARG A 98 -15.93 -7.51 -23.72
C ARG A 98 -16.38 -7.37 -22.26
N LYS A 99 -15.45 -7.04 -21.33
CA LYS A 99 -15.81 -6.46 -20.02
C LYS A 99 -16.52 -5.13 -20.34
N ARG A 100 -17.85 -5.15 -20.40
CA ARG A 100 -18.65 -3.95 -20.68
C ARG A 100 -18.64 -3.10 -19.41
N LYS A 101 -17.74 -2.12 -19.38
CA LYS A 101 -17.94 -0.78 -18.81
C LYS A 101 -16.90 0.12 -19.46
N ARG A 102 -17.35 0.84 -20.48
CA ARG A 102 -16.63 2.00 -21.00
C ARG A 102 -16.73 3.06 -19.91
N GLU A 103 -15.74 3.13 -19.02
CA GLU A 103 -15.59 4.33 -18.21
C GLU A 103 -15.13 5.43 -19.16
N GLU A 104 -15.99 6.42 -19.35
CA GLU A 104 -15.71 7.59 -20.17
C GLU A 104 -14.67 8.42 -19.43
N THR A 105 -13.41 8.28 -19.81
CA THR A 105 -12.38 9.25 -19.40
C THR A 105 -12.86 10.62 -19.85
N PRO A 106 -13.00 11.63 -18.97
CA PRO A 106 -13.40 12.96 -19.38
C PRO A 106 -12.41 13.43 -20.45
N THR A 107 -12.95 13.80 -21.61
CA THR A 107 -12.17 14.32 -22.72
C THR A 107 -11.45 15.60 -22.29
N ARG A 108 -10.29 15.84 -22.89
CA ARG A 108 -9.38 16.98 -22.66
C ARG A 108 -9.98 18.38 -22.96
N SER A 109 -11.29 18.49 -23.20
CA SER A 109 -11.98 19.74 -23.51
C SER A 109 -12.33 20.59 -22.30
N ASP A 110 -12.23 20.08 -21.07
CA ASP A 110 -12.73 20.80 -19.89
C ASP A 110 -11.62 21.56 -19.15
N LYS A 111 -10.68 22.16 -19.90
CA LYS A 111 -9.76 23.16 -19.37
C LYS A 111 -9.69 24.34 -20.35
N ILE A 112 -9.60 25.54 -19.77
CA ILE A 112 -9.67 26.90 -20.34
C ILE A 112 -11.12 27.40 -20.27
N VAL A 113 -11.51 28.22 -19.30
CA VAL A 113 -11.09 29.63 -19.16
C VAL A 113 -10.85 30.00 -17.69
N LEU A 114 -9.61 30.36 -17.34
CA LEU A 114 -9.36 31.30 -16.24
C LEU A 114 -8.90 32.59 -16.94
N GLU A 115 -9.81 33.55 -17.05
CA GLU A 115 -9.47 34.91 -17.48
C GLU A 115 -9.03 35.70 -16.25
N ASP A 116 -7.72 35.82 -16.05
CA ASP A 116 -7.12 36.86 -15.21
C ASP A 116 -6.45 37.91 -16.11
N PRO A 117 -7.11 39.02 -16.44
CA PRO A 117 -6.45 40.13 -17.09
C PRO A 117 -6.01 41.14 -16.02
N GLN A 118 -4.74 41.09 -15.60
CA GLN A 118 -3.86 42.25 -15.36
C GLN A 118 -2.57 41.80 -14.64
N HIS A 119 -1.52 41.51 -15.41
CA HIS A 119 -0.16 41.49 -14.90
C HIS A 119 0.39 42.93 -14.97
N SER A 120 0.55 43.60 -13.84
CA SER A 120 1.41 44.80 -13.74
C SER A 120 2.64 44.45 -12.91
N THR A 121 3.80 44.74 -13.48
CA THR A 121 5.13 44.34 -13.00
C THR A 121 5.47 44.97 -11.64
N VAL A 122 5.85 44.17 -10.64
CA VAL A 122 6.54 44.67 -9.44
C VAL A 122 7.83 43.88 -9.20
N ARG A 123 8.89 44.65 -8.99
CA ARG A 123 10.30 44.26 -8.89
C ARG A 123 10.55 43.36 -7.69
N VAL A 124 11.47 42.40 -7.85
CA VAL A 124 11.95 41.50 -6.79
C VAL A 124 12.76 42.30 -5.76
N GLY A 125 12.24 42.45 -4.54
CA GLY A 125 12.97 42.92 -3.35
C GLY A 125 13.26 41.77 -2.36
N PRO A 126 14.18 41.94 -1.40
CA PRO A 126 14.72 40.85 -0.60
C PRO A 126 13.74 40.34 0.46
N ARG A 127 13.79 39.02 0.71
CA ARG A 127 12.89 38.25 1.58
C ARG A 127 12.89 38.78 3.02
N LYS A 128 11.76 39.35 3.48
CA LYS A 128 11.46 39.50 4.91
C LYS A 128 10.74 38.26 5.42
N GLY A 129 11.17 37.78 6.58
CA GLY A 129 10.60 36.62 7.27
C GLY A 129 9.11 36.81 7.56
N ARG A 130 8.36 35.71 7.55
CA ARG A 130 6.98 35.70 8.04
C ARG A 130 7.02 35.79 9.56
N GLU A 131 6.58 36.92 10.10
CA GLU A 131 6.23 37.04 11.51
C GLU A 131 4.91 36.30 11.75
N MET A 132 4.86 35.51 12.83
CA MET A 132 3.68 34.72 13.20
C MET A 132 2.58 35.63 13.76
N HIS A 133 1.33 35.28 13.47
CA HIS A 133 0.15 36.04 13.84
C HIS A 133 -0.10 35.93 15.37
N PRO A 134 -0.26 37.05 16.10
CA PRO A 134 -0.38 37.05 17.57
C PRO A 134 -1.60 36.34 18.18
N LEU A 135 -2.50 35.75 17.39
CA LEU A 135 -3.74 35.14 17.89
C LEU A 135 -3.67 33.61 18.07
N ASP A 136 -2.55 32.98 17.73
CA ASP A 136 -2.39 31.51 17.84
C ASP A 136 -1.70 31.05 19.14
N LEU A 137 -1.30 31.97 20.03
CA LEU A 137 -0.65 31.62 21.31
C LEU A 137 -1.63 31.54 22.50
N GLU A 138 -2.86 32.05 22.36
CA GLU A 138 -3.83 32.10 23.47
C GLU A 138 -4.77 30.89 23.54
N GLN A 139 -4.69 29.93 22.61
CA GLN A 139 -5.54 28.74 22.60
C GLN A 139 -4.91 27.49 23.24
N MET A 140 -3.68 27.62 23.76
CA MET A 140 -2.93 26.51 24.36
C MET A 140 -3.13 26.44 25.89
N ASP A 141 -3.50 27.55 26.53
CA ASP A 141 -3.53 27.67 28.00
C ASP A 141 -4.91 27.39 28.63
N THR A 142 -5.97 27.21 27.83
CA THR A 142 -7.33 26.94 28.35
C THR A 142 -7.68 25.46 28.46
N VAL A 143 -6.92 24.55 27.84
CA VAL A 143 -7.24 23.10 27.87
C VAL A 143 -6.53 22.37 29.02
N HIS A 144 -5.49 22.98 29.62
CA HIS A 144 -4.73 22.35 30.70
C HIS A 144 -5.31 22.60 32.11
N GLU A 145 -6.17 23.60 32.27
CA GLU A 145 -6.80 23.92 33.56
C GLU A 145 -8.06 23.06 33.82
N GLU A 146 -8.78 22.66 32.77
CA GLU A 146 -9.99 21.82 32.85
C GLU A 146 -9.72 20.36 33.24
N GLN A 147 -8.48 19.86 33.14
CA GLN A 147 -8.12 18.51 33.58
C GLN A 147 -7.75 18.44 35.07
N SER A 148 -7.59 19.57 35.74
CA SER A 148 -7.28 19.60 37.18
C SER A 148 -8.52 19.59 38.08
N TYR A 149 -9.72 19.86 37.53
CA TYR A 149 -10.95 20.04 38.31
C TYR A 149 -11.91 18.83 38.32
N LEU A 150 -11.55 17.71 37.68
CA LEU A 150 -12.35 16.46 37.71
C LEU A 150 -11.69 15.33 38.52
N ALA A 151 -10.71 15.66 39.37
CA ALA A 151 -10.01 14.71 40.21
C ALA A 151 -9.93 15.18 41.68
N VAL A 152 -11.03 15.63 42.27
CA VAL A 152 -11.24 15.60 43.73
C VAL A 152 -12.74 15.40 44.01
N ASP A 153 -13.03 14.42 44.86
CA ASP A 153 -14.31 13.91 45.41
C ASP A 153 -14.91 12.64 44.76
#